data_AF-A0A529ZII2-F1
#
_entry.id   AF-A0A529ZII2-F1
#
_cell.length_a   1.000
_cell.length_b   1.000
_cell.length_c   1.000
_cell.angle_alpha   90.00
_cell.angle_beta   90.00
_cell.angle_gamma   90.00
#
_symmetry.space_group_name_H-M   'P 1'
#
loop_
_entity.id
_entity.type
_entity.pdbx_description
1 polymer ?
#
loop_
_entity_poly.entity_id
_entity_poly.type
_entity_poly.pdbx_seq_one_letter_code
_entity_poly.pdbx_strand_id
1 'polypeptide(L)'
;LVGEVEFRSWTSDRIIRHASFQGLREDKPAEEVVQEKPKRAESEAKPGGKPAKTSAGAAKTSIKLSHPDKLLWPDEKVSKQDLLEHYALVWPRMEQFVVNRPLSLVRAPDGIHGQRFFQKHASPGMSDKIARMKDPTDGEEILYIKDFDGLAALVQYGVVEVHIWGSTIDALEKPDQII
;
A
#
# COMPACT_ATOMS: atom_id res chain seq x y z
N LEU A 1 35.82 -21.11 9.02
CA LEU A 1 34.96 -20.04 9.58
C LEU A 1 33.86 -19.76 8.58
N VAL A 2 32.60 -19.91 8.99
CA VAL A 2 31.43 -19.63 8.16
C VAL A 2 30.56 -18.55 8.83
N GLY A 3 29.90 -17.70 8.06
CA GLY A 3 28.98 -16.70 8.57
C GLY A 3 27.53 -17.20 8.52
N GLU A 4 26.81 -17.08 9.62
CA GLU A 4 25.37 -17.33 9.67
C GLU A 4 24.62 -16.05 9.31
N VAL A 5 23.64 -16.17 8.41
CA VAL A 5 22.87 -15.06 7.87
C VAL A 5 21.42 -15.47 7.76
N GLU A 6 20.52 -14.66 8.30
CA GLU A 6 19.09 -14.77 8.06
C GLU A 6 18.73 -13.89 6.85
N PHE A 7 17.93 -14.39 5.91
CA PHE A 7 17.55 -13.63 4.72
C PHE A 7 16.18 -14.05 4.21
N ARG A 8 15.52 -13.16 3.45
CA ARG A 8 14.14 -13.37 2.99
C ARG A 8 14.03 -14.18 1.71
N SER A 9 14.92 -13.94 0.74
CA SER A 9 14.88 -14.61 -0.55
C SER A 9 16.20 -14.55 -1.32
N TRP A 10 16.34 -15.44 -2.30
CA TRP A 10 17.39 -15.41 -3.32
C TRP A 10 16.88 -14.75 -4.60
N THR A 11 17.75 -14.00 -5.30
CA THR A 11 17.51 -13.55 -6.68
C THR A 11 17.86 -14.63 -7.70
N SER A 12 17.45 -14.43 -8.96
CA SER A 12 17.89 -15.25 -10.09
C SER A 12 19.41 -15.33 -10.21
N ASP A 13 20.09 -14.23 -9.87
CA ASP A 13 21.54 -14.08 -9.99
C ASP A 13 22.28 -14.58 -8.72
N ARG A 14 21.60 -15.34 -7.86
CA ARG A 14 22.13 -15.91 -6.60
C ARG A 14 22.63 -14.87 -5.61
N ILE A 15 21.89 -13.78 -5.44
CA ILE A 15 22.11 -12.77 -4.40
C ILE A 15 21.02 -12.90 -3.32
N ILE A 16 21.39 -12.75 -2.05
CA ILE A 16 20.42 -12.74 -0.93
C ILE A 16 19.81 -11.35 -0.74
N ARG A 17 18.50 -11.29 -0.46
CA ARG A 17 17.75 -10.04 -0.16
C ARG A 17 17.29 -9.99 1.28
N HIS A 18 17.31 -8.78 1.85
CA HIS A 18 16.96 -8.53 3.26
C HIS A 18 17.79 -9.41 4.22
N ALA A 19 19.10 -9.41 4.03
CA ALA A 19 20.02 -10.22 4.82
C ALA A 19 20.37 -9.54 6.16
N SER A 20 20.38 -10.31 7.23
CA SER A 20 20.85 -9.93 8.57
C SER A 20 21.92 -10.90 9.02
N PHE A 21 23.10 -10.39 9.36
CA PHE A 21 24.21 -11.20 9.85
C PHE A 21 23.95 -11.63 11.30
N GLN A 22 24.08 -12.93 11.58
CA GLN A 22 23.79 -13.50 12.89
C GLN A 22 25.07 -13.79 13.69
N GLY A 23 26.18 -14.13 13.01
CA GLY A 23 27.45 -14.41 13.68
C GLY A 23 28.38 -15.29 12.86
N LEU A 24 29.59 -15.51 13.38
CA LEU A 24 30.53 -16.49 12.82
C LEU A 24 30.38 -17.82 13.55
N ARG A 25 30.35 -18.90 12.79
CA ARG A 25 30.35 -20.27 13.28
C ARG A 25 31.70 -20.93 13.01
N GLU A 26 32.35 -21.31 14.10
CA GLU A 26 33.61 -22.07 14.11
C GLU A 26 33.36 -23.58 14.21
N ASP A 27 32.17 -23.95 14.66
CA ASP A 27 31.72 -25.32 14.91
C ASP A 27 31.25 -26.04 13.64
N LYS A 28 31.10 -25.32 12.52
CA LYS A 28 30.62 -25.87 11.24
C LYS A 28 31.66 -25.68 10.13
N PRO A 29 32.12 -26.76 9.46
CA PRO A 29 33.03 -26.65 8.34
C PRO A 29 32.34 -26.06 7.11
N ALA A 30 33.09 -25.34 6.27
CA ALA A 30 32.55 -24.64 5.09
C ALA A 30 31.92 -25.58 4.07
N GLU A 31 32.41 -26.82 3.99
CA GLU A 31 31.92 -27.86 3.07
C GLU A 31 30.49 -28.32 3.40
N GLU A 32 30.03 -28.11 4.63
CA GLU A 32 28.67 -28.46 5.07
C GLU A 32 27.65 -27.32 4.87
N VAL A 33 28.09 -26.17 4.33
CA VAL A 33 27.19 -25.04 4.03
C VAL A 33 26.54 -25.27 2.67
N VAL A 34 25.24 -25.56 2.68
CA VAL A 34 24.43 -25.77 1.49
C VAL A 34 23.35 -24.70 1.36
N GLN A 35 22.86 -24.47 0.14
CA GLN A 35 21.75 -23.56 -0.09
C GLN A 35 20.47 -24.15 0.52
N GLU A 36 19.96 -23.49 1.55
CA GLU A 36 18.73 -23.89 2.21
C GLU A 36 17.51 -23.60 1.32
N LYS A 37 16.60 -24.57 1.24
CA LYS A 37 15.28 -24.36 0.62
C LYS A 37 14.32 -23.92 1.71
N PRO A 38 13.48 -22.90 1.46
CA PRO A 38 12.51 -22.45 2.44
C PRO A 38 11.60 -23.61 2.83
N LYS A 39 11.65 -24.01 4.10
CA LYS A 39 10.69 -24.98 4.64
C LYS A 39 9.34 -24.27 4.68
N ARG A 40 8.40 -24.72 3.85
CA ARG A 40 7.02 -24.25 3.90
C ARG A 40 6.54 -24.53 5.32
N ALA A 41 6.18 -23.48 6.07
CA ALA A 41 5.51 -23.68 7.35
C ALA A 41 4.28 -24.55 7.09
N GLU A 42 4.18 -25.68 7.78
CA GLU A 42 2.99 -26.51 7.78
C GLU A 42 1.90 -25.70 8.48
N SER A 43 1.19 -24.87 7.71
CA SER A 43 -0.11 -24.38 8.16
C SER A 43 -1.03 -25.59 8.14
N GLU A 44 -1.53 -26.00 9.30
CA GLU A 44 -2.72 -26.84 9.37
C GLU A 44 -3.86 -26.12 8.61
N ALA A 45 -4.03 -26.51 7.35
CA ALA A 45 -5.08 -26.00 6.50
C ALA A 45 -6.37 -26.70 6.88
N LYS A 46 -7.25 -26.01 7.62
CA LYS A 46 -8.67 -26.37 7.65
C LYS A 46 -9.29 -26.06 6.28
N PRO A 47 -9.95 -27.02 5.62
CA PRO A 47 -10.55 -26.77 4.31
C PRO A 47 -11.86 -26.01 4.46
N GLY A 48 -12.07 -25.03 3.56
CA GLY A 48 -13.41 -24.57 3.20
C GLY A 48 -14.14 -23.71 4.23
N GLY A 49 -13.59 -22.57 4.60
CA GLY A 49 -14.38 -21.45 5.12
C GLY A 49 -14.65 -20.45 4.00
N LYS A 50 -15.92 -20.27 3.59
CA LYS A 50 -16.35 -19.00 2.98
C LYS A 50 -15.78 -17.86 3.84
N PRO A 51 -15.28 -16.74 3.27
CA PRO A 51 -14.75 -15.66 4.10
C PRO A 51 -15.82 -15.31 5.13
N ALA A 52 -15.49 -15.56 6.39
CA ALA A 52 -16.39 -15.29 7.49
C ALA A 52 -16.64 -13.79 7.47
N LYS A 53 -17.91 -13.41 7.34
CA LYS A 53 -18.37 -12.05 7.59
C LYS A 53 -18.13 -11.74 9.07
N THR A 54 -16.94 -11.30 9.38
CA THR A 54 -16.61 -10.67 10.66
C THR A 54 -15.95 -9.33 10.37
N SER A 55 -16.73 -8.39 9.83
CA SER A 55 -16.37 -6.97 9.88
C SER A 55 -17.24 -6.30 10.93
N ALA A 56 -16.96 -6.59 12.20
CA ALA A 56 -17.28 -5.63 13.24
C ALA A 56 -16.39 -4.40 12.97
N GLY A 57 -16.97 -3.36 12.34
CA GLY A 57 -16.33 -2.04 12.21
C GLY A 57 -15.62 -1.72 10.88
N ALA A 58 -16.04 -2.25 9.73
CA ALA A 58 -15.55 -1.72 8.44
C ALA A 58 -15.89 -0.22 8.32
N ALA A 59 -14.93 0.57 7.85
CA ALA A 59 -15.12 2.01 7.69
C ALA A 59 -16.29 2.28 6.74
N LYS A 60 -17.14 3.24 7.10
CA LYS A 60 -18.30 3.64 6.29
C LYS A 60 -17.97 4.94 5.57
N THR A 61 -18.46 5.07 4.34
CA THR A 61 -18.30 6.28 3.54
C THR A 61 -19.65 6.84 3.09
N SER A 62 -19.72 8.16 2.93
CA SER A 62 -20.83 8.88 2.29
C SER A 62 -20.65 9.02 0.77
N ILE A 63 -19.47 8.70 0.23
CA ILE A 63 -19.14 8.81 -1.19
C ILE A 63 -19.87 7.74 -2.00
N LYS A 64 -20.60 8.18 -3.04
CA LYS A 64 -21.24 7.29 -3.99
C LYS A 64 -20.31 7.02 -5.17
N LEU A 65 -19.95 5.75 -5.39
CA LEU A 65 -19.19 5.35 -6.57
C LEU A 65 -20.05 5.40 -7.84
N SER A 66 -19.47 5.96 -8.90
CA SER A 66 -19.97 5.80 -10.26
C SER A 66 -19.28 4.60 -10.91
N HIS A 67 -20.06 3.79 -11.63
CA HIS A 67 -19.59 2.55 -12.26
C HIS A 67 -18.84 1.65 -11.25
N PRO A 68 -19.47 1.24 -10.13
CA PRO A 68 -18.84 0.43 -9.10
C PRO A 68 -18.30 -0.90 -9.66
N ASP A 69 -19.01 -1.49 -10.62
CA ASP A 69 -18.64 -2.77 -11.25
C ASP A 69 -17.53 -2.65 -12.30
N LYS A 70 -17.02 -1.44 -12.58
CA LYS A 70 -15.91 -1.26 -13.53
C LYS A 70 -14.67 -2.00 -12.99
N LEU A 71 -14.14 -2.91 -13.80
CA LEU A 71 -12.92 -3.65 -13.47
C LEU A 71 -11.70 -2.74 -13.55
N LEU A 72 -10.99 -2.59 -12.43
CA LEU A 72 -9.70 -1.89 -12.37
C LEU A 72 -8.54 -2.85 -12.63
N TRP A 73 -8.66 -4.11 -12.18
CA TRP A 73 -7.78 -5.22 -12.52
C TRP A 73 -8.59 -6.34 -13.19
N PRO A 74 -8.66 -6.36 -14.54
CA PRO A 74 -9.53 -7.29 -15.26
C PRO A 74 -9.15 -8.77 -15.11
N ASP A 75 -7.84 -9.07 -15.02
CA ASP A 75 -7.34 -10.44 -14.97
C ASP A 75 -7.74 -11.13 -13.64
N GLU A 76 -7.71 -10.38 -12.55
CA GLU A 76 -8.12 -10.78 -11.20
C GLU A 76 -9.61 -10.53 -10.93
N LYS A 77 -10.32 -9.89 -11.87
CA LYS A 77 -11.73 -9.49 -11.75
C LYS A 77 -12.01 -8.59 -10.55
N VAL A 78 -11.09 -7.68 -10.23
CA VAL A 78 -11.26 -6.70 -9.15
C VAL A 78 -11.88 -5.42 -9.70
N SER A 79 -13.06 -5.08 -9.18
CA SER A 79 -13.81 -3.88 -9.52
C SER A 79 -13.42 -2.66 -8.68
N LYS A 80 -13.94 -1.49 -9.05
CA LYS A 80 -13.80 -0.26 -8.27
C LYS A 80 -14.46 -0.40 -6.89
N GLN A 81 -15.59 -1.11 -6.81
CA GLN A 81 -16.26 -1.41 -5.55
C GLN A 81 -15.37 -2.30 -4.67
N ASP A 82 -14.75 -3.34 -5.23
CA ASP A 82 -13.86 -4.22 -4.48
C ASP A 82 -12.65 -3.46 -3.91
N LEU A 83 -12.10 -2.50 -4.66
CA LEU A 83 -11.03 -1.64 -4.17
C LEU A 83 -11.48 -0.80 -2.96
N LEU A 84 -12.67 -0.20 -3.01
CA LEU A 84 -13.21 0.57 -1.89
C LEU A 84 -13.47 -0.31 -0.67
N GLU A 85 -14.02 -1.52 -0.87
CA GLU A 85 -14.26 -2.49 0.20
C GLU A 85 -12.97 -2.99 0.83
N HIS A 86 -11.93 -3.22 0.02
CA HIS A 86 -10.60 -3.52 0.50
C HIS A 86 -10.08 -2.40 1.41
N TYR A 87 -10.17 -1.14 0.96
CA TYR A 87 -9.77 -0.01 1.78
C TYR A 87 -10.59 0.12 3.07
N ALA A 88 -11.91 -0.10 3.02
CA ALA A 88 -12.77 -0.08 4.20
C ALA A 88 -12.36 -1.13 5.25
N LEU A 89 -11.90 -2.30 4.78
CA LEU A 89 -11.42 -3.39 5.62
C LEU A 89 -10.09 -3.05 6.32
N VAL A 90 -9.14 -2.45 5.60
CA VAL A 90 -7.80 -2.13 6.14
C VAL A 90 -7.72 -0.77 6.83
N TRP A 91 -8.72 0.10 6.62
CA TRP A 91 -8.74 1.49 7.12
C TRP A 91 -8.38 1.63 8.60
N PRO A 92 -8.93 0.83 9.55
CA PRO A 92 -8.61 0.96 10.98
C PRO A 92 -7.12 0.82 11.32
N ARG A 93 -6.32 0.20 10.44
CA ARG A 93 -4.86 0.12 10.59
C ARG A 93 -4.13 1.14 9.72
N MET A 94 -4.67 1.44 8.55
CA MET A 94 -4.07 2.32 7.55
C MET A 94 -4.16 3.80 7.93
N GLU A 95 -5.24 4.25 8.58
CA GLU A 95 -5.58 5.67 8.73
C GLU A 95 -4.45 6.51 9.34
N GLN A 96 -3.79 5.98 10.39
CA GLN A 96 -2.69 6.64 11.10
C GLN A 96 -1.48 6.98 10.21
N PHE A 97 -1.34 6.26 9.09
CA PHE A 97 -0.20 6.41 8.17
C PHE A 97 -0.52 7.30 6.97
N VAL A 98 -1.78 7.66 6.72
CA VAL A 98 -2.17 8.32 5.46
C VAL A 98 -2.91 9.63 5.66
N VAL A 99 -3.60 9.79 6.78
CA VAL A 99 -4.35 11.00 7.09
C VAL A 99 -3.39 12.16 7.33
N ASN A 100 -3.76 13.35 6.83
CA ASN A 100 -2.99 14.58 6.97
C ASN A 100 -1.56 14.50 6.41
N ARG A 101 -1.34 13.65 5.39
CA ARG A 101 -0.07 13.58 4.68
C ARG A 101 -0.23 14.05 3.24
N PRO A 102 0.75 14.81 2.71
CA PRO A 102 0.83 15.10 1.29
C PRO A 102 0.79 13.83 0.45
N LEU A 103 -0.02 13.84 -0.59
CA LEU A 103 -0.26 12.70 -1.47
C LEU A 103 0.24 12.97 -2.88
N SER A 104 0.78 11.92 -3.46
CA SER A 104 1.00 11.77 -4.89
C SER A 104 0.23 10.56 -5.37
N LEU A 105 -0.48 10.70 -6.49
CA LEU A 105 -1.50 9.72 -6.87
C LEU A 105 -1.13 9.07 -8.20
N VAL A 106 -1.32 7.75 -8.31
CA VAL A 106 -1.38 7.07 -9.61
C VAL A 106 -2.83 6.77 -9.92
N ARG A 107 -3.29 7.25 -11.06
CA ARG A 107 -4.66 7.06 -11.54
C ARG A 107 -4.70 6.10 -12.70
N ALA A 108 -5.73 5.26 -12.69
CA ALA A 108 -6.11 4.35 -13.77
C ALA A 108 -7.65 4.36 -13.94
N PRO A 109 -8.23 5.45 -14.49
CA PRO A 109 -9.70 5.63 -14.53
C PRO A 109 -10.45 4.55 -15.32
N ASP A 110 -9.75 3.91 -16.27
CA ASP A 110 -10.23 2.83 -17.12
C ASP A 110 -9.55 1.48 -16.83
N GLY A 111 -8.98 1.34 -15.63
CA GLY A 111 -8.25 0.16 -15.18
C GLY A 111 -6.78 0.15 -15.60
N ILE A 112 -6.02 -0.77 -15.02
CA ILE A 112 -4.55 -0.78 -15.11
C ILE A 112 -3.99 -1.07 -16.52
N HIS A 113 -4.80 -1.67 -17.38
CA HIS A 113 -4.46 -1.89 -18.79
C HIS A 113 -4.73 -0.66 -19.67
N GLY A 114 -5.47 0.32 -19.16
CA GLY A 114 -5.71 1.61 -19.83
C GLY A 114 -4.60 2.63 -19.55
N GLN A 115 -4.94 3.91 -19.73
CA GLN A 115 -4.03 5.00 -19.41
C GLN A 115 -3.78 5.06 -17.90
N ARG A 116 -2.48 5.07 -17.53
CA ARG A 116 -2.01 5.32 -16.17
C ARG A 116 -1.19 6.58 -16.15
N PHE A 117 -1.44 7.43 -15.17
CA PHE A 117 -0.69 8.67 -15.03
C PHE A 117 -0.58 9.09 -13.57
N PHE A 118 0.45 9.87 -13.31
CA PHE A 118 0.77 10.40 -12.01
C PHE A 118 0.18 11.80 -11.85
N GLN A 119 -0.37 12.11 -10.68
CA GLN A 119 -1.04 13.37 -10.38
C GLN A 119 -0.65 13.87 -8.98
N LYS A 120 -0.01 15.05 -8.94
CA LYS A 120 0.33 15.76 -7.69
C LYS A 120 -0.65 16.87 -7.34
N HIS A 121 -1.13 17.60 -8.35
CA HIS A 121 -1.99 18.77 -8.16
C HIS A 121 -3.46 18.43 -8.43
N ALA A 122 -4.37 19.28 -7.95
CA ALA A 122 -5.78 19.08 -8.23
C ALA A 122 -6.09 19.27 -9.72
N SER A 123 -7.20 18.68 -10.13
CA SER A 123 -7.78 18.89 -11.45
C SER A 123 -9.28 19.13 -11.34
N PRO A 124 -9.91 19.70 -12.37
CA PRO A 124 -11.36 19.89 -12.40
C PRO A 124 -12.14 18.61 -12.07
N GLY A 125 -13.24 18.76 -11.34
CA GLY A 125 -14.11 17.66 -10.94
C GLY A 125 -13.62 16.80 -9.77
N MET A 126 -12.50 17.17 -9.13
CA MET A 126 -12.04 16.52 -7.90
C MET A 126 -12.94 16.92 -6.71
N SER A 127 -13.38 15.93 -5.92
CA SER A 127 -14.26 16.13 -4.75
C SER A 127 -13.61 17.02 -3.70
N ASP A 128 -14.44 17.76 -2.96
CA ASP A 128 -14.11 18.54 -1.77
C ASP A 128 -13.63 17.67 -0.59
N LYS A 129 -13.91 16.37 -0.59
CA LYS A 129 -13.35 15.40 0.37
C LYS A 129 -11.86 15.13 0.17
N ILE A 130 -11.32 15.44 -1.01
CA ILE A 130 -9.88 15.44 -1.27
C ILE A 130 -9.39 16.84 -0.92
N ALA A 131 -8.83 16.97 0.28
CA ALA A 131 -8.41 18.23 0.84
C ALA A 131 -7.17 18.76 0.14
N ARG A 132 -7.01 20.08 0.21
CA ARG A 132 -5.93 20.80 -0.48
C ARG A 132 -5.34 21.85 0.43
N MET A 133 -4.06 22.11 0.25
CA MET A 133 -3.37 23.26 0.83
C MET A 133 -2.32 23.76 -0.15
N LYS A 134 -1.76 24.93 0.13
CA LYS A 134 -0.55 25.40 -0.54
C LYS A 134 0.64 25.15 0.35
N ASP A 135 1.73 24.69 -0.24
CA ASP A 135 3.03 24.68 0.41
C ASP A 135 3.38 26.12 0.82
N PRO A 136 3.73 26.39 2.09
CA PRO A 136 4.12 27.74 2.53
C PRO A 136 5.45 28.20 1.96
N THR A 137 6.29 27.30 1.43
CA THR A 137 7.64 27.58 0.92
C THR A 137 7.62 28.01 -0.53
N ASP A 138 6.96 27.25 -1.40
CA ASP A 138 6.93 27.49 -2.85
C ASP A 138 5.53 27.76 -3.42
N GLY A 139 4.47 27.58 -2.62
CA GLY A 139 3.09 27.82 -3.03
C GLY A 139 2.46 26.69 -3.84
N GLU A 140 3.14 25.55 -4.04
CA GLU A 140 2.60 24.42 -4.78
C GLU A 140 1.35 23.85 -4.11
N GLU A 141 0.39 23.40 -4.93
CA GLU A 141 -0.82 22.78 -4.40
C GLU A 141 -0.55 21.33 -3.99
N ILE A 142 -0.83 21.03 -2.72
CA ILE A 142 -0.68 19.72 -2.10
C ILE A 142 -2.06 19.11 -1.86
N LEU A 143 -2.21 17.85 -2.25
CA LEU A 143 -3.39 17.03 -1.96
C LEU A 143 -3.19 16.21 -0.68
N TYR A 144 -4.23 16.06 0.13
CA TYR A 144 -4.25 15.18 1.28
C TYR A 144 -5.67 14.71 1.61
N ILE A 145 -5.79 13.70 2.48
CA ILE A 145 -7.08 13.21 2.99
C ILE A 145 -7.15 13.38 4.51
N LYS A 146 -8.35 13.61 5.03
CA LYS A 146 -8.61 13.80 6.47
C LYS A 146 -9.26 12.59 7.13
N ASP A 147 -9.91 11.75 6.34
CA ASP A 147 -10.74 10.65 6.78
C ASP A 147 -10.95 9.63 5.65
N PHE A 148 -11.78 8.62 5.93
CA PHE A 148 -12.10 7.58 4.96
C PHE A 148 -12.91 8.09 3.76
N ASP A 149 -13.71 9.15 3.92
CA ASP A 149 -14.43 9.77 2.79
C ASP A 149 -13.45 10.38 1.78
N GLY A 150 -12.36 10.97 2.25
CA GLY A 150 -11.26 11.42 1.38
C GLY A 150 -10.66 10.26 0.57
N LEU A 151 -10.38 9.12 1.21
CA LEU A 151 -9.87 7.94 0.50
C LEU A 151 -10.89 7.37 -0.48
N ALA A 152 -12.16 7.28 -0.09
CA ALA A 152 -13.23 6.83 -0.96
C ALA A 152 -13.41 7.75 -2.18
N ALA A 153 -13.24 9.06 -2.00
CA ALA A 153 -13.25 10.02 -3.09
C ALA A 153 -12.07 9.81 -4.05
N LEU A 154 -10.88 9.46 -3.56
CA LEU A 154 -9.74 9.08 -4.42
C LEU A 154 -10.08 7.84 -5.26
N VAL A 155 -10.69 6.81 -4.67
CA VAL A 155 -11.14 5.60 -5.40
C VAL A 155 -12.17 5.95 -6.47
N GLN A 156 -13.17 6.78 -6.14
CA GLN A 156 -14.14 7.29 -7.12
C GLN A 156 -13.45 8.04 -8.27
N TYR A 157 -12.39 8.78 -7.95
CA TYR A 157 -11.55 9.49 -8.92
C TYR A 157 -10.64 8.56 -9.74
N GLY A 158 -10.66 7.25 -9.51
CA GLY A 158 -9.87 6.26 -10.26
C GLY A 158 -8.41 6.21 -9.82
N VAL A 159 -8.11 6.59 -8.58
CA VAL A 159 -6.80 6.38 -7.97
C VAL A 159 -6.65 4.91 -7.62
N VAL A 160 -5.55 4.30 -8.05
CA VAL A 160 -5.18 2.91 -7.74
C VAL A 160 -3.98 2.81 -6.81
N GLU A 161 -3.15 3.85 -6.72
CA GLU A 161 -2.04 3.93 -5.78
C GLU A 161 -1.99 5.30 -5.09
N VAL A 162 -1.76 5.26 -3.78
CA VAL A 162 -1.60 6.44 -2.91
C VAL A 162 -0.16 6.44 -2.41
N HIS A 163 0.61 7.43 -2.83
CA HIS A 163 1.99 7.63 -2.41
C HIS A 163 2.03 8.75 -1.37
N ILE A 164 2.45 8.43 -0.16
CA ILE A 164 2.50 9.36 0.97
C ILE A 164 3.89 9.97 1.11
N TRP A 165 3.95 11.20 1.59
CA TRP A 165 5.20 11.77 2.09
C TRP A 165 5.51 11.27 3.49
N GLY A 166 6.79 11.28 3.84
CA GLY A 166 7.29 10.91 5.18
C GLY A 166 7.01 11.96 6.27
N SER A 167 6.33 13.07 5.93
CA SER A 167 5.94 14.15 6.84
C SER A 167 4.43 14.40 6.78
N THR A 168 3.92 15.16 7.74
CA THR A 168 2.51 15.61 7.76
C THR A 168 2.38 17.03 7.18
N ILE A 169 1.15 17.40 6.83
CA ILE A 169 0.81 18.73 6.33
C ILE A 169 1.09 19.87 7.34
N ASP A 170 1.15 19.56 8.64
CA ASP A 170 1.44 20.54 9.68
C ASP A 170 2.95 20.85 9.80
N ALA A 171 3.80 19.95 9.27
CA ALA A 171 5.26 20.04 9.39
C ALA A 171 5.97 19.38 8.20
N LEU A 172 5.76 19.92 6.99
CA LEU A 172 6.26 19.36 5.72
C LEU A 172 7.77 19.04 5.72
N GLU A 173 8.57 19.92 6.33
CA GLU A 173 10.04 19.80 6.42
C GLU A 173 10.54 18.96 7.63
N LYS A 174 9.64 18.31 8.36
CA LYS A 174 9.97 17.49 9.54
C LYS A 174 9.40 16.08 9.38
N PRO A 175 10.09 15.19 8.64
CA PRO A 175 9.63 13.82 8.48
C PRO A 175 9.56 13.09 9.83
N ASP A 176 8.52 12.28 9.99
CA ASP A 176 8.25 11.45 11.16
C ASP A 176 8.32 9.93 10.83
N GLN A 177 8.71 9.59 9.61
CA GLN A 177 8.91 8.22 9.13
C GLN A 177 10.33 8.01 8.56
N ILE A 178 10.87 6.81 8.78
CA ILE A 178 12.09 6.30 8.14
C ILE A 178 11.68 5.08 7.30
N ILE A 179 12.12 5.02 6.04
CA ILE A 179 11.75 3.99 5.05
C ILE A 179 12.97 3.16 4.68
#